data_AF-A0A952FP44-F1
#
_entry.id   AF-A0A952FP44-F1
#
_cell.length_a   1.000
_cell.length_b   1.000
_cell.length_c   1.000
_cell.angle_alpha   90.00
_cell.angle_beta   90.00
_cell.angle_gamma   90.00
#
_symmetry.space_group_name_H-M   'P 1'
#
loop_
_entity.id
_entity.type
_entity.pdbx_description
1 polymer ?
#
loop_
_entity_poly.entity_id
_entity_poly.type
_entity_poly.pdbx_seq_one_letter_code
_entity_poly.pdbx_strand_id
1 'polypeptide(L)'
;MNCFRHRETASVGICTYCGRGMCPDCAREIEATAVACSDQCAEGIRKTRALVAANQRLVGGGGGLNGLPTSTLTYGVVGLFAFGFGIYAFTVPNFSFMAWYCLLFGGVSLFNAYLIFRRTVARRGSA
;
A
#
# COMPACT_ATOMS: atom_id res chain seq x y z
N MET A 1 -16.39 -30.95 -7.74
CA MET A 1 -15.61 -30.05 -8.62
C MET A 1 -14.48 -30.89 -9.20
N ASN A 2 -14.27 -30.88 -10.51
CA ASN A 2 -13.36 -31.82 -11.18
C ASN A 2 -12.15 -31.07 -11.73
N CYS A 3 -11.06 -31.80 -12.00
CA CYS A 3 -9.89 -31.21 -12.64
C CYS A 3 -10.24 -30.70 -14.05
N PHE A 4 -9.70 -29.53 -14.40
CA PHE A 4 -9.91 -28.95 -15.73
C PHE A 4 -9.37 -29.84 -16.86
N ARG A 5 -8.28 -30.58 -16.61
CA ARG A 5 -7.65 -31.48 -17.58
C ARG A 5 -8.20 -32.90 -17.48
N HIS A 6 -8.37 -33.42 -16.26
CA HIS A 6 -8.94 -34.75 -16.02
C HIS A 6 -10.36 -34.62 -15.46
N ARG A 7 -11.35 -34.58 -16.37
CA ARG A 7 -12.75 -34.35 -15.99
C ARG A 7 -13.34 -35.46 -15.13
N GLU A 8 -12.73 -36.63 -15.11
CA GLU A 8 -13.15 -37.79 -14.33
C GLU A 8 -12.54 -37.80 -12.91
N THR A 9 -11.56 -36.93 -12.63
CA THR A 9 -10.86 -36.88 -11.34
C THR A 9 -11.31 -35.68 -10.52
N ALA A 10 -11.53 -35.90 -9.22
CA ALA A 10 -11.86 -34.82 -8.29
C ALA A 10 -10.70 -33.83 -8.15
N SER A 11 -11.01 -32.54 -8.05
CA SER A 11 -10.01 -31.50 -7.80
C SER A 11 -9.63 -31.44 -6.32
N VAL A 12 -8.33 -31.44 -6.01
CA VAL A 12 -7.78 -31.27 -4.65
C VAL A 12 -7.32 -29.84 -4.35
N GLY A 13 -7.24 -28.99 -5.38
CA GLY A 13 -6.84 -27.59 -5.22
C GLY A 13 -7.17 -26.73 -6.44
N ILE A 14 -6.86 -25.44 -6.33
CA ILE A 14 -7.11 -24.45 -7.36
C ILE A 14 -5.78 -23.79 -7.73
N CYS A 15 -5.50 -23.68 -9.03
CA CYS A 15 -4.28 -23.01 -9.49
C CYS A 15 -4.30 -21.53 -9.10
N THR A 16 -3.26 -21.05 -8.42
CA THR A 16 -3.15 -19.66 -7.96
C THR A 16 -3.11 -18.65 -9.10
N TYR A 17 -2.69 -19.07 -10.30
CA TYR A 17 -2.60 -18.19 -11.48
C TYR A 17 -3.90 -18.10 -12.29
N CYS A 18 -4.48 -19.24 -12.67
CA CYS A 18 -5.61 -19.29 -13.61
C CYS A 18 -6.96 -19.63 -12.97
N GLY A 19 -7.00 -19.95 -11.67
CA GLY A 19 -8.25 -20.24 -10.94
C GLY A 19 -8.90 -21.58 -11.30
N ARG A 20 -8.22 -22.46 -12.06
CA ARG A 20 -8.78 -23.76 -12.48
C ARG A 20 -8.51 -24.85 -11.43
N GLY A 21 -9.46 -25.78 -11.28
CA GLY A 21 -9.33 -26.95 -10.41
C GLY A 21 -8.30 -27.96 -10.91
N MET A 22 -7.52 -28.53 -9.98
CA MET A 22 -6.41 -29.45 -10.26
C MET A 22 -6.56 -30.75 -9.46
N CYS A 23 -6.31 -31.90 -10.10
CA CYS A 23 -6.15 -33.19 -9.42
C CYS A 23 -4.74 -33.31 -8.80
N PRO A 24 -4.46 -34.33 -7.96
CA PRO A 24 -3.14 -34.54 -7.35
C PRO A 24 -2.01 -34.58 -8.38
N ASP A 25 -2.23 -35.20 -9.54
CA ASP A 25 -1.20 -35.33 -10.59
C ASP A 25 -0.92 -34.01 -11.33
N CYS A 26 -1.90 -33.11 -11.35
CA CYS A 26 -1.77 -31.80 -11.99
C CYS A 26 -1.31 -30.71 -11.01
N ALA A 27 -1.37 -30.97 -9.71
CA ALA A 27 -0.97 -30.02 -8.68
C ALA A 27 0.55 -30.02 -8.57
N ARG A 28 1.20 -28.98 -9.11
CA ARG A 28 2.62 -28.74 -8.89
C ARG A 28 2.78 -27.66 -7.84
N GLU A 29 3.47 -27.98 -6.75
CA GLU A 29 3.81 -27.01 -5.72
C GLU A 29 4.89 -26.06 -6.22
N ILE A 30 4.64 -24.77 -6.03
CA ILE A 30 5.53 -23.68 -6.44
C ILE A 30 5.69 -22.78 -5.24
N GLU A 31 6.80 -22.98 -4.54
CA GLU A 31 7.07 -22.39 -3.23
C GLU A 31 6.04 -22.86 -2.18
N ALA A 32 6.20 -22.44 -0.93
CA ALA A 32 5.41 -22.94 0.20
C ALA A 32 3.91 -22.53 0.17
N THR A 33 3.51 -21.62 -0.72
CA THR A 33 2.18 -20.97 -0.67
C THR A 33 1.43 -20.93 -2.00
N ALA A 34 1.97 -21.51 -3.08
CA ALA A 34 1.29 -21.51 -4.37
C ALA A 34 1.36 -22.86 -5.08
N VAL A 35 0.33 -23.13 -5.89
CA VAL A 35 0.22 -24.33 -6.72
C VAL A 35 -0.15 -23.95 -8.15
N ALA A 36 0.48 -24.60 -9.13
CA ALA A 36 0.30 -24.32 -10.54
C ALA A 36 -0.10 -25.57 -11.34
N CYS A 37 -0.95 -25.37 -12.36
CA CYS A 37 -1.40 -26.46 -13.25
C CYS A 37 -0.46 -26.70 -14.45
N SER A 38 0.48 -25.80 -14.71
CA SER A 38 1.42 -25.86 -15.84
C SER A 38 2.66 -24.99 -15.60
N ASP A 39 3.72 -25.24 -16.36
CA ASP A 39 4.96 -24.46 -16.30
C ASP A 39 4.77 -23.00 -16.76
N GLN A 40 3.78 -22.73 -17.61
CA GLN A 40 3.42 -21.36 -17.97
C GLN A 40 2.77 -20.62 -16.79
N CYS A 41 1.88 -21.29 -16.04
CA CYS A 41 1.27 -20.71 -14.84
C CYS A 41 2.32 -20.53 -13.73
N ALA A 42 3.26 -21.46 -13.63
CA ALA A 42 4.41 -21.38 -12.74
C ALA A 42 5.25 -20.12 -12.95
N GLU A 43 5.60 -19.88 -14.21
CA GLU A 43 6.39 -18.72 -14.60
C GLU A 43 5.61 -17.41 -14.39
N GLY A 44 4.29 -17.42 -14.66
CA GLY A 44 3.41 -16.31 -14.34
C GLY A 44 3.43 -15.94 -12.86
N ILE A 45 3.30 -16.92 -11.96
CA ILE A 45 3.35 -16.70 -10.50
C ILE A 45 4.70 -16.13 -10.08
N ARG A 46 5.82 -16.69 -10.57
CA ARG A 46 7.17 -16.19 -10.25
C ARG A 46 7.35 -14.74 -10.69
N LYS A 47 6.91 -14.39 -11.92
CA LYS A 47 6.98 -13.02 -12.43
C LYS A 47 6.14 -12.06 -11.61
N THR A 48 4.90 -12.41 -11.29
CA THR A 48 4.03 -11.58 -10.46
C THR A 48 4.62 -11.38 -9.07
N ARG A 49 5.18 -12.43 -8.45
CA ARG A 49 5.84 -12.33 -7.14
C ARG A 49 7.09 -11.45 -7.21
N ALA A 50 7.92 -11.60 -8.23
CA ALA A 50 9.09 -10.76 -8.44
C ALA A 50 8.70 -9.27 -8.61
N LEU A 51 7.63 -8.98 -9.36
CA LEU A 51 7.10 -7.63 -9.52
C LEU A 51 6.54 -7.07 -8.21
N VAL A 52 5.80 -7.87 -7.44
CA VAL A 52 5.29 -7.44 -6.13
C VAL A 52 6.45 -7.19 -5.17
N ALA A 53 7.46 -8.05 -5.13
CA ALA A 53 8.64 -7.85 -4.30
C ALA A 53 9.43 -6.60 -4.71
N ALA A 54 9.58 -6.34 -6.02
CA ALA A 54 10.20 -5.13 -6.54
C ALA A 54 9.37 -3.88 -6.17
N ASN A 55 8.05 -3.92 -6.34
CA ASN A 55 7.15 -2.85 -5.96
C ASN A 55 7.12 -2.62 -4.45
N GLN A 56 7.20 -3.67 -3.64
CA GLN A 56 7.33 -3.55 -2.19
C GLN A 56 8.67 -2.93 -1.78
N ARG A 57 9.74 -3.11 -2.56
CA ARG A 57 10.99 -2.35 -2.32
C ARG A 57 10.83 -0.87 -2.69
N LEU A 58 10.09 -0.58 -3.76
CA LEU A 58 9.84 0.80 -4.20
C LEU A 58 8.80 1.55 -3.34
N VAL A 59 7.79 0.84 -2.81
CA VAL A 59 6.63 1.41 -2.10
C VAL A 59 6.66 1.09 -0.61
N GLY A 60 7.07 -0.13 -0.25
CA GLY A 60 7.21 -0.61 1.14
C GLY A 60 8.54 -0.24 1.80
N GLY A 61 9.54 0.17 1.01
CA GLY A 61 10.50 1.16 1.47
C GLY A 61 9.74 2.46 1.66
N GLY A 62 9.21 2.71 2.86
CA GLY A 62 8.63 3.99 3.29
C GLY A 62 9.68 5.09 3.30
N GLY A 63 10.25 5.33 2.13
CA GLY A 63 11.43 6.12 1.83
C GLY A 63 11.02 7.24 0.88
N GLY A 64 10.13 8.12 1.34
CA GLY A 64 10.46 9.52 1.13
C GLY A 64 11.86 9.78 1.69
N LEU A 65 12.61 10.75 1.12
CA LEU A 65 13.96 11.10 1.58
C LEU A 65 14.08 10.93 3.10
N ASN A 66 14.98 10.04 3.56
CA ASN A 66 15.27 9.74 4.97
C ASN A 66 14.27 8.86 5.75
N GLY A 67 13.45 8.05 5.07
CA GLY A 67 12.58 7.01 5.66
C GLY A 67 11.47 7.53 6.58
N LEU A 68 11.06 8.77 6.32
CA LEU A 68 9.81 9.30 6.82
C LEU A 68 8.68 8.69 5.99
N PRO A 69 7.57 8.24 6.62
CA PRO A 69 6.44 7.73 5.87
C PRO A 69 5.91 8.84 4.97
N THR A 70 5.58 8.51 3.72
CA THR A 70 5.04 9.44 2.70
C THR A 70 3.89 10.28 3.25
N SER A 71 3.09 9.70 4.15
CA SER A 71 2.01 10.39 4.86
C SER A 71 2.48 11.63 5.65
N THR A 72 3.64 11.59 6.32
CA THR A 72 4.16 12.75 7.07
C THR A 72 4.48 13.91 6.14
N LEU A 73 5.07 13.61 4.97
CA LEU A 73 5.39 14.65 3.99
C LEU A 73 4.11 15.26 3.41
N THR A 74 3.13 14.44 3.03
CA THR A 74 1.86 14.91 2.48
C THR A 74 1.09 15.77 3.48
N TYR A 75 0.90 15.30 4.72
CA TYR A 75 0.20 16.09 5.75
C TYR A 75 0.97 17.35 6.16
N GLY A 76 2.30 17.29 6.18
CA GLY A 76 3.15 18.44 6.48
C GLY A 76 3.05 19.54 5.42
N VAL A 77 3.20 19.18 4.14
CA VAL A 77 3.11 20.13 3.02
C VAL A 77 1.71 20.72 2.91
N VAL A 78 0.68 19.87 2.88
CA VAL A 78 -0.72 20.33 2.76
C VAL A 78 -1.13 21.18 3.97
N GLY A 79 -0.74 20.77 5.18
CA GLY A 79 -1.00 21.51 6.41
C GLY A 79 -0.33 22.88 6.42
N LEU A 80 0.93 22.98 5.98
CA LEU A 80 1.66 24.24 5.90
C LEU A 80 1.03 25.21 4.89
N PHE A 81 0.67 24.72 3.70
CA PHE A 81 0.00 25.53 2.68
C PHE A 81 -1.37 26.03 3.16
N ALA A 82 -2.20 25.14 3.73
CA ALA A 82 -3.52 25.50 4.24
C ALA A 82 -3.44 26.49 5.41
N PHE A 83 -2.48 26.31 6.32
CA PHE A 83 -2.28 27.20 7.47
C PHE A 83 -1.78 28.58 7.03
N GLY A 84 -0.80 28.64 6.11
CA GLY A 84 -0.31 29.90 5.54
C GLY A 84 -1.40 30.67 4.79
N PHE A 85 -2.22 29.96 4.01
CA PHE A 85 -3.37 30.56 3.33
C PHE A 85 -4.42 31.08 4.32
N GLY A 86 -4.67 30.36 5.41
CA GLY A 86 -5.57 30.78 6.48
C GLY A 86 -5.15 32.09 7.16
N ILE A 87 -3.85 32.29 7.40
CA ILE A 87 -3.31 33.55 7.94
C ILE A 87 -3.50 34.70 6.94
N TYR A 88 -3.19 34.47 5.66
CA TYR A 88 -3.38 35.47 4.61
C TYR A 88 -4.87 35.84 4.44
N ALA A 89 -5.77 34.86 4.49
CA ALA A 89 -7.21 35.09 4.40
C ALA A 89 -7.77 35.92 5.57
N PHE A 90 -7.02 36.09 6.66
CA PHE A 90 -7.42 36.95 7.78
C PHE A 90 -7.24 38.46 7.50
N THR A 91 -6.41 38.82 6.51
CA THR A 91 -6.18 40.23 6.13
C THR A 91 -7.22 40.77 5.13
N VAL A 92 -8.03 39.89 4.54
CA VAL A 92 -9.09 40.25 3.57
C VAL A 92 -10.48 40.25 4.23
N PRO A 93 -11.20 41.39 4.25
CA PRO A 93 -12.40 41.59 5.07
C PRO A 93 -13.64 40.77 4.68
N ASN A 94 -13.60 40.04 3.56
CA ASN A 94 -14.74 39.22 3.07
C ASN A 94 -14.54 37.70 3.26
N PHE A 95 -13.41 37.26 3.81
CA PHE A 95 -13.04 35.83 3.87
C PHE A 95 -12.98 35.24 5.29
N SER A 96 -13.55 35.90 6.30
CA SER A 96 -13.44 35.50 7.71
C SER A 96 -13.88 34.05 7.99
N PHE A 97 -14.94 33.57 7.33
CA PHE A 97 -15.41 32.18 7.47
C PHE A 97 -14.44 31.16 6.87
N MET A 98 -13.85 31.46 5.72
CA MET A 98 -12.87 30.58 5.05
C MET A 98 -11.54 30.55 5.81
N ALA A 99 -11.11 31.69 6.37
CA ALA A 99 -9.89 31.81 7.15
C ALA A 99 -9.88 30.89 8.38
N TRP A 100 -10.97 30.88 9.15
CA TRP A 100 -11.14 29.98 10.30
C TRP A 100 -11.08 28.50 9.90
N TYR A 101 -11.77 28.11 8.82
CA TYR A 101 -11.77 26.72 8.34
C TYR A 101 -10.37 26.27 7.91
N CYS A 102 -9.64 27.09 7.15
CA CYS A 102 -8.27 26.79 6.72
C CYS A 102 -7.29 26.71 7.89
N LEU A 103 -7.46 27.53 8.93
CA LEU A 103 -6.62 27.48 10.13
C LEU A 103 -6.87 26.20 10.95
N LEU A 104 -8.13 25.82 11.17
CA LEU A 104 -8.45 24.56 11.86
C LEU A 104 -7.94 23.34 11.09
N PHE A 105 -8.19 23.30 9.78
CA PHE A 105 -7.77 22.19 8.93
C PHE A 105 -6.24 22.08 8.83
N GLY A 106 -5.56 23.21 8.64
CA GLY A 106 -4.10 23.29 8.63
C GLY A 106 -3.49 22.87 9.98
N GLY A 107 -4.07 23.34 11.08
CA GLY A 107 -3.64 23.00 12.44
C GLY A 107 -3.77 21.50 12.75
N VAL A 108 -4.94 20.90 12.47
CA VAL A 108 -5.17 19.46 12.68
C VAL A 108 -4.25 18.61 11.79
N SER A 109 -3.98 19.05 10.56
CA SER A 109 -3.07 18.36 9.65
C SER A 109 -1.63 18.37 10.14
N LEU A 110 -1.15 19.52 10.64
CA LEU A 110 0.19 19.64 11.24
C LEU A 110 0.31 18.85 12.54
N PHE A 111 -0.73 18.84 13.37
CA PHE A 111 -0.76 18.03 14.60
C PHE A 111 -0.66 16.54 14.27
N ASN A 112 -1.41 16.05 13.28
CA ASN A 112 -1.30 14.67 12.80
C ASN A 112 0.09 14.37 12.22
N ALA A 113 0.65 15.27 11.41
CA ALA A 113 2.00 15.14 10.89
C ALA A 113 3.03 15.02 12.03
N TYR A 114 2.89 15.82 13.09
CA TYR A 114 3.73 15.76 14.29
C TYR A 114 3.60 14.43 15.06
N LEU A 115 2.39 13.92 15.25
CA LEU A 115 2.18 12.62 15.90
C LEU A 115 2.80 11.46 15.11
N ILE A 116 2.63 11.46 13.78
CA ILE A 116 3.22 10.43 12.91
C ILE A 116 4.74 10.55 12.92
N PHE A 117 5.28 11.77 12.88
CA PHE A 117 6.71 12.02 13.01
C PHE A 117 7.25 11.46 14.33
N ARG A 118 6.61 11.77 15.47
CA ARG A 118 7.00 11.22 16.78
C ARG A 118 6.95 9.70 16.83
N ARG A 119 5.90 9.08 16.28
CA ARG A 119 5.78 7.61 16.21
C ARG A 119 6.88 6.99 15.36
N THR A 120 7.24 7.64 14.25
CA THR A 120 8.28 7.17 13.34
C THR A 120 9.67 7.27 14.00
N VAL A 121 9.97 8.40 14.64
CA VAL A 121 11.23 8.60 15.36
C VAL A 121 11.33 7.66 16.57
N ALA A 122 10.26 7.48 17.34
CA ALA A 122 10.23 6.54 18.46
C ALA A 122 10.49 5.09 18.02
N ARG A 123 9.95 4.65 16.88
CA ARG A 123 10.19 3.30 16.33
C ARG A 123 11.61 3.11 15.81
N ARG A 124 12.32 4.18 15.45
CA ARG A 124 13.73 4.13 15.02
C ARG A 124 14.72 4.10 16.18
N GLY A 125 14.33 4.52 17.38
CA GLY A 125 15.18 4.46 18.57
C GLY A 125 15.16 3.11 19.30
N SER A 126 14.33 2.16 18.84
CA SER A 126 14.14 0.84 19.45
C SER A 126 14.63 -0.33 18.57
N ALA A 127 15.34 -0.04 17.49
CA ALA A 127 15.99 -1.01 16.60
C ALA A 127 17.49 -0.71 16.58
#